data_AF-A0A3D2PBW4-F1
#
_entry.id   AF-A0A3D2PBW4-F1
#
_cell.length_a   1.000
_cell.length_b   1.000
_cell.length_c   1.000
_cell.angle_alpha   90.00
_cell.angle_beta   90.00
_cell.angle_gamma   90.00
#
_symmetry.space_group_name_H-M   'P 1'
#
loop_
_entity.id
_entity.type
_entity.pdbx_description
1 polymer ?
#
loop_
_entity_poly.entity_id
_entity_poly.type
_entity_poly.pdbx_seq_one_letter_code
_entity_poly.pdbx_strand_id
1 'polypeptide(L)'
;MDAIWRRMNLEAIYILWLRDLTRYFRDWVRVILSLFRPTLWLLIFGTGVNNLFQMQKMNSGTDYLHFLFPGIITLNLIFASLYSGISIIWDREFGFLKEILVAPISRTSIALGRTLSGTTVSLIEGFFVFLLAPFIGVKLMASKFI
;
A
#
# COMPACT_ATOMS: atom_id res chain seq x y z
N MET A 1 -34.84 -18.41 15.57
CA MET A 1 -34.57 -17.03 15.11
C MET A 1 -33.09 -16.92 14.72
N ASP A 2 -32.58 -17.91 13.97
CA ASP A 2 -31.14 -18.24 13.98
C ASP A 2 -30.50 -18.19 12.57
N ALA A 3 -31.31 -17.93 11.53
CA ALA A 3 -30.86 -17.96 10.14
C ALA A 3 -30.36 -16.61 9.60
N ILE A 4 -30.60 -15.50 10.32
CA ILE A 4 -30.25 -14.14 9.88
C ILE A 4 -28.78 -13.82 10.24
N TRP A 5 -28.24 -14.43 11.30
CA TRP A 5 -26.88 -14.16 11.81
C TRP A 5 -25.74 -14.71 10.95
N ARG A 6 -26.02 -15.67 10.05
CA ARG A 6 -25.00 -16.33 9.22
C ARG A 6 -24.79 -15.68 7.85
N ARG A 7 -25.66 -14.75 7.43
CA ARG A 7 -25.49 -14.12 6.11
C ARG A 7 -24.41 -13.05 6.19
N MET A 8 -23.48 -13.10 5.24
CA MET A 8 -22.55 -11.99 5.01
C MET A 8 -23.37 -10.73 4.72
N ASN A 9 -23.32 -9.77 5.64
CA ASN A 9 -23.94 -8.48 5.44
C ASN A 9 -22.94 -7.61 4.67
N LEU A 10 -23.17 -7.48 3.35
CA LEU A 10 -22.35 -6.64 2.47
C LEU A 10 -22.27 -5.20 2.97
N GLU A 11 -23.35 -4.69 3.58
CA GLU A 11 -23.38 -3.37 4.20
C GLU A 11 -22.38 -3.25 5.37
N ALA A 12 -22.29 -4.27 6.22
CA ALA A 12 -21.34 -4.26 7.33
C ALA A 12 -19.88 -4.31 6.82
N ILE A 13 -19.62 -5.04 5.74
CA ILE A 13 -18.31 -5.06 5.08
C ILE A 13 -17.97 -3.67 4.54
N TYR A 14 -18.91 -3.04 3.83
CA TYR A 14 -18.75 -1.72 3.24
C TYR A 14 -18.52 -0.63 4.29
N ILE A 15 -19.31 -0.61 5.37
CA ILE A 15 -19.16 0.37 6.46
C ILE A 15 -17.81 0.21 7.16
N LEU A 16 -17.39 -1.03 7.44
CA LEU A 16 -16.08 -1.28 8.05
C LEU A 16 -14.94 -0.84 7.13
N TRP A 17 -15.05 -1.13 5.83
CA TRP A 17 -14.08 -0.72 4.82
C TRP A 17 -13.97 0.80 4.72
N LEU A 18 -15.10 1.50 4.59
CA LEU A 18 -15.15 2.96 4.46
C LEU A 18 -14.63 3.64 5.73
N ARG A 19 -15.00 3.13 6.91
CA ARG A 19 -14.53 3.66 8.20
C ARG A 19 -13.02 3.58 8.31
N ASP A 20 -12.44 2.43 7.99
CA ASP A 20 -11.00 2.22 8.10
C ASP A 20 -10.23 3.05 7.06
N LEU A 21 -10.75 3.19 5.84
CA LEU A 21 -10.21 4.12 4.84
C LEU A 21 -10.26 5.58 5.32
N THR A 22 -11.39 6.02 5.87
CA THR A 22 -11.54 7.38 6.39
C THR A 22 -10.56 7.64 7.53
N ARG A 23 -10.33 6.64 8.41
CA ARG A 23 -9.35 6.73 9.49
C ARG A 23 -7.92 6.86 8.94
N TYR A 24 -7.59 6.14 7.88
CA TYR A 24 -6.30 6.26 7.19
C TYR A 24 -6.10 7.68 6.63
N PHE A 25 -7.07 8.21 5.89
CA PHE A 25 -6.98 9.58 5.33
C PHE A 25 -6.93 10.67 6.39
N ARG A 26 -7.55 10.46 7.55
CA ARG A 26 -7.53 11.43 8.66
C ARG A 26 -6.20 11.41 9.43
N ASP A 27 -5.46 10.31 9.37
CA ASP A 27 -4.13 10.17 9.97
C ASP A 27 -3.07 10.75 9.02
N TRP A 28 -3.15 12.07 8.79
CA TRP A 28 -2.34 12.79 7.79
C TRP A 28 -0.83 12.56 7.95
N VAL A 29 -0.35 12.42 9.20
CA VAL A 29 1.05 12.11 9.49
C VAL A 29 1.42 10.74 8.95
N ARG A 30 0.56 9.73 9.15
CA ARG A 30 0.79 8.37 8.65
C ARG A 30 0.81 8.34 7.12
N VAL A 31 -0.12 9.05 6.47
CA VAL A 31 -0.17 9.15 4.99
C VAL A 31 1.09 9.84 4.45
N ILE A 32 1.51 10.96 5.05
CA ILE A 32 2.72 11.66 4.59
C ILE A 32 3.94 10.77 4.81
N LEU A 33 4.08 10.14 5.97
CA LEU A 33 5.22 9.27 6.25
C LEU A 33 5.26 8.04 5.34
N SER A 34 4.10 7.48 4.96
CA SER A 34 4.04 6.32 4.08
C SER A 34 4.38 6.67 2.62
N LEU A 35 4.09 7.91 2.18
CA LEU A 35 4.49 8.41 0.86
C LEU A 35 5.94 8.92 0.83
N PHE A 36 6.43 9.47 1.94
CA PHE A 36 7.76 10.05 2.04
C PHE A 36 8.86 8.98 1.89
N ARG A 37 8.68 7.81 2.50
CA ARG A 37 9.65 6.68 2.41
C ARG A 37 9.91 6.22 0.96
N PRO A 38 8.89 5.88 0.15
CA PRO A 38 9.09 5.54 -1.25
C PRO A 38 9.74 6.68 -2.03
N THR A 39 9.29 7.91 -1.79
CA THR A 39 9.75 9.09 -2.52
C THR A 39 11.23 9.35 -2.25
N LEU A 40 11.68 9.21 -1.00
CA LEU A 40 13.09 9.30 -0.66
C LEU A 40 13.92 8.22 -1.34
N TRP A 41 13.46 6.97 -1.33
CA TRP A 41 14.13 5.86 -2.02
C TRP A 41 14.24 6.15 -3.52
N LEU A 42 13.15 6.58 -4.13
CA LEU A 42 13.12 6.96 -5.53
C LEU A 42 14.03 8.15 -5.86
N LEU A 43 14.14 9.16 -5.00
CA LEU A 43 15.04 10.30 -5.21
C LEU A 43 16.52 9.89 -5.13
N ILE A 44 16.88 9.14 -4.08
CA ILE A 44 18.25 8.67 -3.83
C ILE A 44 18.73 7.77 -4.97
N PHE A 45 17.90 6.80 -5.37
CA PHE A 45 18.28 5.81 -6.38
C PHE A 45 18.03 6.30 -7.80
N GLY A 46 16.99 7.11 -8.01
CA GLY A 46 16.63 7.67 -9.29
C GLY A 46 17.65 8.67 -9.82
N THR A 47 18.09 9.60 -8.98
CA THR A 47 19.05 10.64 -9.39
C THR A 47 20.49 10.31 -8.99
N GLY A 48 20.70 9.76 -7.79
CA GLY A 48 22.05 9.47 -7.28
C GLY A 48 22.72 8.30 -8.01
N VAL A 49 22.01 7.17 -8.13
CA VAL A 49 22.62 5.95 -8.69
C VAL A 49 22.66 5.98 -10.22
N ASN A 50 21.66 6.58 -10.90
CA ASN A 50 21.70 6.76 -12.35
C ASN A 50 22.94 7.59 -12.78
N ASN A 51 23.20 8.71 -12.10
CA ASN A 51 24.36 9.55 -12.39
C ASN A 51 25.69 8.80 -12.15
N LEU A 52 25.77 7.96 -11.11
CA LEU A 52 26.95 7.14 -10.83
C LEU A 52 27.20 6.09 -11.92
N PHE A 53 26.15 5.44 -12.42
CA PHE A 53 26.26 4.46 -13.50
C PHE A 53 26.61 5.09 -14.85
N GLN A 54 26.07 6.28 -15.16
CA GLN A 54 26.47 7.05 -16.33
C GLN A 54 27.95 7.46 -16.24
N MET A 55 28.42 7.86 -15.05
CA MET A 55 29.82 8.20 -14.79
C MET A 55 30.77 7.00 -14.97
N GLN A 56 30.34 5.78 -14.60
CA GLN A 56 31.15 4.57 -14.74
C GLN A 56 31.18 3.97 -16.15
N LYS A 57 30.50 4.57 -17.15
CA LYS A 57 30.42 4.07 -18.53
C LYS A 57 30.10 2.57 -18.63
N MET A 58 29.31 2.04 -17.69
CA MET A 58 28.84 0.66 -17.72
C MET A 58 27.67 0.58 -18.71
N ASN A 59 28.01 0.75 -19.98
CA ASN A 59 27.10 1.04 -21.09
C ASN A 59 26.51 -0.26 -21.65
N SER A 60 25.91 -1.08 -20.80
CA SER A 60 25.29 -2.35 -21.20
C SER A 60 23.85 -2.16 -21.69
N GLY A 61 23.57 -1.16 -22.55
CA GLY A 61 22.34 -1.04 -23.36
C GLY A 61 20.97 -0.99 -22.67
N THR A 62 20.89 -1.26 -21.36
CA THR A 62 19.69 -1.24 -20.54
C THR A 62 19.86 -0.22 -19.44
N ASP A 63 18.90 0.70 -19.40
CA ASP A 63 18.81 1.75 -18.41
C ASP A 63 18.63 1.11 -17.02
N TYR A 64 19.62 1.21 -16.14
CA TYR A 64 19.65 0.55 -14.82
C TYR A 64 18.39 0.82 -13.99
N LEU A 65 17.78 2.00 -14.19
CA LEU A 65 16.52 2.37 -13.58
C LEU A 65 15.36 1.42 -13.95
N HIS A 66 15.32 0.86 -15.15
CA HIS A 66 14.26 -0.08 -15.57
C HIS A 66 14.32 -1.40 -14.81
N PHE A 67 15.52 -1.87 -14.44
CA PHE A 67 15.69 -3.08 -13.62
C PHE A 67 15.34 -2.82 -12.16
N LEU A 68 15.72 -1.65 -11.64
CA LEU A 68 15.59 -1.33 -10.21
C LEU A 68 14.17 -0.89 -9.82
N PHE A 69 13.44 -0.28 -10.75
CA PHE A 69 12.08 0.24 -10.55
C PHE A 69 11.06 -0.78 -10.01
N PRO A 70 10.88 -1.98 -10.61
CA PRO A 70 9.93 -2.98 -10.08
C PRO A 70 10.34 -3.48 -8.69
N GLY A 71 11.64 -3.52 -8.38
CA GLY A 71 12.15 -3.86 -7.05
C GLY A 71 11.71 -2.85 -5.99
N ILE A 72 11.84 -1.54 -6.27
CA ILE A 72 11.37 -0.47 -5.38
C ILE A 72 9.86 -0.56 -5.17
N ILE A 73 9.07 -0.77 -6.23
CA ILE A 73 7.61 -0.92 -6.09
C ILE A 73 7.27 -2.10 -5.18
N THR A 74 7.91 -3.25 -5.40
CA THR A 74 7.68 -4.46 -4.61
C THR A 74 8.02 -4.25 -3.14
N LEU A 75 9.16 -3.62 -2.85
CA LEU A 75 9.56 -3.29 -1.48
C LEU A 75 8.53 -2.38 -0.81
N ASN A 76 8.05 -1.35 -1.50
CA ASN A 76 7.01 -0.46 -0.97
C ASN A 76 5.71 -1.22 -0.66
N LEU A 77 5.26 -2.08 -1.56
CA LEU A 77 4.04 -2.85 -1.38
C LEU A 77 4.11 -3.81 -0.18
N ILE A 78 5.28 -4.42 0.05
CA ILE A 78 5.55 -5.29 1.20
C ILE A 78 5.48 -4.46 2.50
N PHE A 79 6.15 -3.31 2.56
CA PHE A 79 6.12 -2.46 3.74
C PHE A 79 4.72 -1.91 4.04
N ALA A 80 3.97 -1.46 3.03
CA ALA A 80 2.58 -1.01 3.18
C ALA A 80 1.71 -2.10 3.82
N SER A 81 1.83 -3.34 3.31
CA SER A 81 1.09 -4.50 3.81
C SER A 81 1.48 -4.88 5.24
N LEU A 82 2.77 -4.83 5.58
CA LEU A 82 3.25 -5.07 6.94
C LEU A 82 2.70 -4.05 7.94
N TYR A 83 2.70 -2.77 7.58
CA TYR A 83 2.15 -1.71 8.43
C TYR A 83 0.63 -1.83 8.61
N SER A 84 -0.09 -2.22 7.56
CA SER A 84 -1.51 -2.57 7.67
C SER A 84 -1.73 -3.72 8.66
N GLY A 85 -0.89 -4.76 8.61
CA GLY A 85 -0.93 -5.87 9.57
C GLY A 85 -0.67 -5.44 11.01
N ILE A 86 0.35 -4.61 11.24
CA ILE A 86 0.67 -4.05 12.55
C ILE A 86 -0.49 -3.19 13.08
N SER A 87 -1.13 -2.40 12.21
CA SER A 87 -2.29 -1.59 12.61
C SER A 87 -3.46 -2.44 13.11
N ILE A 88 -3.65 -3.64 12.55
CA ILE A 88 -4.67 -4.60 13.03
C ILE A 88 -4.31 -5.11 14.43
N ILE A 89 -3.02 -5.35 14.70
CA ILE A 89 -2.54 -5.80 16.02
C ILE A 89 -2.83 -4.73 17.08
N TRP A 90 -2.49 -3.47 16.80
CA TRP A 90 -2.81 -2.36 17.70
C TRP A 90 -4.32 -2.21 17.95
N ASP A 91 -5.15 -2.37 16.91
CA ASP A 91 -6.61 -2.35 17.06
C ASP A 91 -7.15 -3.52 17.93
N ARG A 92 -6.39 -4.62 18.06
CA ARG A 92 -6.68 -5.70 19.02
C ARG A 92 -6.27 -5.34 20.44
N GLU A 93 -5.13 -4.71 20.59
CA GLU A 93 -4.50 -4.39 21.87
C GLU A 93 -5.28 -3.30 22.63
N PHE A 94 -5.82 -2.31 21.92
CA PHE A 94 -6.67 -1.26 22.49
C PHE A 94 -8.15 -1.65 22.70
N GLY A 95 -8.52 -2.92 22.50
CA GLY A 95 -9.87 -3.41 22.83
C GLY A 95 -10.98 -3.10 21.82
N PHE A 96 -10.71 -2.33 20.77
CA PHE A 96 -11.68 -2.00 19.71
C PHE A 96 -12.17 -3.25 18.97
N LEU A 97 -11.29 -4.25 18.79
CA LEU A 97 -11.70 -5.53 18.22
C LEU A 97 -12.67 -6.30 19.13
N LYS A 98 -12.58 -6.15 20.46
CA LYS A 98 -13.53 -6.78 21.40
C LYS A 98 -14.90 -6.10 21.31
N GLU A 99 -14.95 -4.78 21.17
CA GLU A 99 -16.19 -4.02 20.95
C GLU A 99 -16.91 -4.44 19.65
N ILE A 100 -16.15 -4.61 18.56
CA ILE A 100 -16.70 -5.09 17.27
C ILE A 100 -17.18 -6.54 17.34
N LEU A 101 -16.58 -7.38 18.19
CA LEU A 101 -17.00 -8.77 18.39
C LEU A 101 -18.26 -8.92 19.26
N VAL A 102 -18.62 -7.89 20.03
CA VAL A 102 -19.88 -7.84 20.80
C VAL A 102 -21.03 -7.32 19.92
N ALA A 103 -20.73 -6.54 18.89
CA ALA A 103 -21.70 -6.19 17.85
C ALA A 103 -22.11 -7.47 17.09
N PRO A 104 -23.37 -7.60 16.68
CA PRO A 104 -23.88 -8.87 16.20
C PRO A 104 -23.60 -9.00 14.69
N ILE A 105 -22.30 -9.02 14.35
CA ILE A 105 -21.75 -9.03 13.00
C ILE A 105 -20.96 -10.33 12.80
N SER A 106 -21.10 -10.97 11.64
CA SER A 106 -20.34 -12.18 11.34
C SER A 106 -18.83 -11.92 11.31
N ARG A 107 -18.04 -12.81 11.94
CA ARG A 107 -16.56 -12.75 11.97
C ARG A 107 -15.95 -12.69 10.57
N THR A 108 -16.59 -13.32 9.57
CA THR A 108 -16.13 -13.30 8.17
C THR A 108 -16.32 -11.93 7.53
N SER A 109 -17.39 -11.20 7.87
CA SER A 109 -17.62 -9.84 7.37
C SER A 109 -16.58 -8.86 7.90
N ILE A 110 -16.16 -9.03 9.17
CA ILE A 110 -15.08 -8.24 9.77
C ILE A 110 -13.74 -8.52 9.07
N ALA A 111 -13.42 -9.80 8.84
CA ALA A 111 -12.19 -10.19 8.15
C ALA A 111 -12.13 -9.62 6.73
N LEU A 112 -13.22 -9.72 5.96
CA LEU A 112 -13.29 -9.20 4.60
C LEU A 112 -13.16 -7.67 4.54
N GLY A 113 -13.86 -6.94 5.42
CA GLY A 113 -13.77 -5.48 5.47
C GLY A 113 -12.36 -4.99 5.81
N ARG A 114 -11.67 -5.67 6.74
CA ARG A 114 -10.28 -5.37 7.11
C ARG A 114 -9.31 -5.67 5.98
N THR A 115 -9.44 -6.83 5.34
CA THR A 115 -8.56 -7.20 4.21
C THR A 115 -8.74 -6.23 3.05
N LEU A 116 -9.99 -5.90 2.68
CA LEU A 116 -10.27 -4.91 1.64
C LEU A 116 -9.66 -3.55 1.96
N SER A 117 -9.75 -3.10 3.21
CA SER A 117 -9.17 -1.80 3.60
C SER A 117 -7.66 -1.80 3.46
N GLY A 118 -6.97 -2.85 3.93
CA GLY A 118 -5.53 -2.97 3.80
C GLY A 118 -5.08 -3.05 2.34
N THR A 119 -5.78 -3.83 1.51
CA THR A 119 -5.51 -3.94 0.08
C THR A 119 -5.69 -2.61 -0.64
N THR A 120 -6.78 -1.88 -0.37
CA THR A 120 -7.02 -0.57 -1.00
C THR A 120 -5.94 0.44 -0.61
N VAL A 121 -5.52 0.48 0.66
CA VAL A 121 -4.44 1.38 1.12
C VAL A 121 -3.11 1.04 0.42
N SER A 122 -2.70 -0.23 0.39
CA SER A 122 -1.47 -0.65 -0.29
C SER A 122 -1.50 -0.34 -1.80
N LEU A 123 -2.67 -0.47 -2.44
CA LEU A 123 -2.85 -0.11 -3.85
C LEU A 123 -2.71 1.41 -4.07
N ILE A 124 -3.28 2.23 -3.19
CA ILE A 124 -3.16 3.70 -3.29
C ILE A 124 -1.69 4.12 -3.14
N GLU A 125 -0.98 3.57 -2.15
CA GLU A 125 0.45 3.86 -1.95
C GLU A 125 1.28 3.40 -3.15
N GLY A 126 1.09 2.16 -3.62
CA GLY A 126 1.77 1.65 -4.80
C GLY A 126 1.48 2.45 -6.07
N PHE A 127 0.23 2.88 -6.27
CA PHE A 127 -0.17 3.73 -7.38
C PHE A 127 0.48 5.12 -7.32
N PHE A 128 0.60 5.69 -6.12
CA PHE A 128 1.29 6.97 -5.93
C PHE A 128 2.77 6.88 -6.30
N VAL A 129 3.45 5.81 -5.87
CA VAL A 129 4.84 5.53 -6.23
C VAL A 129 5.00 5.33 -7.74
N PHE A 130 4.07 4.62 -8.37
CA PHE A 130 4.05 4.44 -9.82
C PHE A 130 3.89 5.78 -10.56
N LEU A 131 3.04 6.69 -10.05
CA LEU A 131 2.82 8.00 -10.65
C LEU A 131 4.01 8.96 -10.49
N LEU A 132 4.85 8.74 -9.47
CA LEU A 132 6.11 9.48 -9.30
C LEU A 132 7.22 9.03 -10.25
N ALA A 133 7.15 7.81 -10.81
CA ALA A 133 8.13 7.27 -11.74
C ALA A 133 8.53 8.19 -12.92
N PRO A 134 7.58 8.80 -13.67
CA PRO A 134 7.92 9.70 -14.76
C PRO A 134 8.65 10.97 -14.31
N PHE A 135 8.42 11.46 -13.08
CA PHE A 135 9.08 12.67 -12.57
C PHE A 135 10.58 12.49 -12.30
N ILE A 136 11.02 11.24 -12.14
CA ILE A 136 12.41 10.89 -11.81
C ILE A 136 13.25 10.63 -13.07
N GLY A 137 12.65 10.75 -14.26
CA GLY A 137 13.35 10.48 -15.51
C GLY A 137 13.41 8.99 -15.85
N VAL A 138 12.63 8.14 -15.17
CA VAL A 138 12.29 6.82 -15.71
C VAL A 138 11.41 7.08 -16.92
N LYS A 139 11.99 7.03 -18.12
CA LYS A 139 11.20 6.91 -19.35
C LYS A 139 10.41 5.62 -19.20
N LEU A 140 9.14 5.69 -18.83
CA LEU A 140 8.21 4.58 -18.90
C LEU A 140 8.04 4.23 -20.38
N MET A 141 9.02 3.54 -20.95
CA MET A 141 8.97 3.04 -22.30
C MET A 141 8.09 1.78 -22.26
N ALA A 142 6.78 2.01 -22.20
CA ALA A 142 5.75 0.99 -22.29
C ALA A 142 5.84 0.14 -23.58
N SER A 143 6.69 0.54 -24.53
CA SER A 143 6.79 -0.06 -25.87
C SER A 143 7.87 -1.15 -26.05
N LYS A 144 8.63 -1.53 -25.01
CA LYS A 144 9.69 -2.57 -25.13
C LYS A 144 9.39 -3.89 -24.41
N PHE A 145 8.12 -4.09 -24.05
CA PHE A 145 7.60 -5.34 -23.47
C PHE A 145 6.88 -6.24 -24.48
N ILE A 146 6.93 -5.91 -25.78
CA ILE A 146 6.56 -6.78 -26.90
C ILE A 146 7.77 -6.98 -27.79
#